data_AF-A0AAF5DTE9-F1
#
_entry.id   AF-A0AAF5DTE9-F1
#
_cell.length_a   1.000
_cell.length_b   1.000
_cell.length_c   1.000
_cell.angle_alpha   90.00
_cell.angle_beta   90.00
_cell.angle_gamma   90.00
#
_symmetry.space_group_name_H-M   'P 1'
#
loop_
_entity.id
_entity.type
_entity.pdbx_description
1 polymer ?
#
loop_
_entity_poly.entity_id
_entity_poly.type
_entity_poly.pdbx_seq_one_letter_code
_entity_poly.pdbx_strand_id
1 'polypeptide(L)'
;MVNIESEEDIKVKVRYLSDVVILYTRSTLTYDTFVRLIRDACKIPNDEKCTIKWIDEEGDPCTISSPPEMEEAFRLTRETRDAELCIHVFKGYPAVPGLPCQGEDKYVYRRGARRWNKIYQVNGHRFHIKRLKSNTPCFICSGSIWGITGQGYRCMDCRLCVHKKCHRNVRRICDANLPPTKTEEEKKEGITEHAFINEYKNNINKNDINNGKLNKYHQNFDGVTTGIENMAFSGNDQDYYIKELSKKNDQSHLRNSLKEVNTIEHTMKVSGVSKKVTLDDFNLLTVIGRGSYAKVVQAEHKKTKDIYAIKIIKKQMFNDDEDIDWVQTEKTVFETASNHPFLVGLHSCFQTDSRLFFVIEFVPGGDLMYHMQRHRKLPEDHARFYSAEIILALHFLHTSGIIYRDLKLDNVLIDSSGHIKLTDYGMCKENIGPGDRTNTFCGTPNYIAPEILRGEDYGFSVDWWALGVLMYEMMAGRSPFDVVAMNGDTDQNSEDYLFEIILEKQIRIPRSLSVKAAGILRGFLNKFPEDRLGCNLDLEIALNDMKNNAFFKNHIDWEMLEAKQIQPPYNPNVQSDRDLQHFDKQFTDEAPNLTIDDPNVIARIDQTEFEGFEYVNPLLMAKEDSV
;
A
#
# COMPACT_ATOMS: atom_id res chain seq x y z
N MET A 1 18.65 -0.37 29.72
CA MET A 1 19.45 -0.62 28.51
C MET A 1 18.63 -0.12 27.34
N VAL A 2 19.18 0.83 26.60
CA VAL A 2 18.88 1.01 25.18
C VAL A 2 19.14 -0.34 24.51
N ASN A 3 18.34 -0.71 23.50
CA ASN A 3 18.54 -1.92 22.71
C ASN A 3 20.03 -2.12 22.45
N ILE A 4 20.59 -3.13 23.10
CA ILE A 4 21.89 -3.66 22.72
C ILE A 4 21.57 -4.35 21.39
N GLU A 5 21.83 -3.66 20.28
CA GLU A 5 22.47 -4.35 19.18
C GLU A 5 23.66 -5.05 19.82
N SER A 6 23.52 -6.34 20.12
CA SER A 6 24.70 -7.14 20.28
C SER A 6 25.28 -7.12 18.88
N GLU A 7 26.37 -6.39 18.68
CA GLU A 7 27.08 -6.16 17.41
C GLU A 7 27.40 -7.44 16.61
N GLU A 8 26.99 -8.63 17.09
CA GLU A 8 27.21 -9.94 16.49
C GLU A 8 25.97 -10.60 15.87
N ASP A 9 24.76 -10.12 16.14
CA ASP A 9 23.52 -10.76 15.66
C ASP A 9 23.17 -10.25 14.24
N ILE A 10 23.33 -11.12 13.25
CA ILE A 10 22.93 -10.89 11.86
C ILE A 10 21.44 -11.21 11.70
N LYS A 11 20.68 -10.28 11.11
CA LYS A 11 19.29 -10.52 10.73
C LYS A 11 19.26 -11.25 9.40
N VAL A 12 18.57 -12.39 9.34
CA VAL A 12 18.46 -13.20 8.13
C VAL A 12 17.02 -13.16 7.64
N LYS A 13 16.82 -12.73 6.39
CA LYS A 13 15.53 -12.81 5.68
C LYS A 13 15.55 -13.98 4.72
N VAL A 14 14.82 -15.04 5.06
CA VAL A 14 14.74 -16.25 4.25
C VAL A 14 13.46 -16.23 3.42
N ARG A 15 13.61 -16.17 2.11
CA ARG A 15 12.52 -16.23 1.13
C ARG A 15 12.38 -17.65 0.62
N TYR A 16 11.20 -18.22 0.78
CA TYR A 16 10.88 -19.55 0.29
C TYR A 16 9.41 -19.61 -0.12
N LEU A 17 9.16 -20.01 -1.38
CA LEU A 17 7.83 -20.03 -1.98
C LEU A 17 7.12 -18.67 -1.89
N SER A 18 6.15 -18.53 -0.97
CA SER A 18 5.33 -17.33 -0.74
C SER A 18 5.67 -16.61 0.56
N ASP A 19 6.55 -17.19 1.38
CA ASP A 19 6.83 -16.75 2.73
C ASP A 19 8.21 -16.06 2.83
N VAL A 20 8.28 -15.05 3.69
CA VAL A 20 9.53 -14.49 4.22
C VAL A 20 9.61 -14.84 5.69
N VAL A 21 10.59 -15.65 6.06
CA VAL A 21 10.90 -15.94 7.46
C VAL A 21 12.07 -15.07 7.89
N ILE A 22 11.86 -14.28 8.93
CA ILE A 22 12.84 -13.38 9.54
C ILE A 22 13.35 -14.05 10.81
N LEU A 23 14.66 -14.25 10.89
CA LEU A 23 15.36 -14.86 12.02
C LEU A 23 16.65 -14.08 12.31
N TYR A 24 17.26 -14.38 13.45
CA TYR A 24 18.50 -13.73 13.90
C TYR A 24 19.50 -14.82 14.26
N THR A 25 20.75 -14.67 13.81
CA THR A 25 21.82 -15.62 14.06
C THR A 25 23.11 -14.90 14.37
N ARG A 26 24.03 -15.55 15.08
CA ARG A 26 25.38 -15.01 15.30
C ARG A 26 26.27 -15.25 14.08
N SER A 27 27.22 -14.36 13.88
CA SER A 27 28.23 -14.51 12.83
C SER A 27 29.17 -15.72 13.03
N THR A 28 29.29 -16.24 14.25
CA THR A 28 30.14 -17.39 14.59
C THR A 28 29.47 -18.75 14.35
N LEU A 29 28.30 -18.77 13.71
CA LEU A 29 27.54 -19.99 13.48
C LEU A 29 28.25 -20.90 12.45
N THR A 30 28.29 -22.21 12.69
CA THR A 30 28.87 -23.14 11.71
C THR A 30 27.97 -23.32 10.49
N TYR A 31 28.57 -23.68 9.35
CA TYR A 31 27.86 -23.94 8.10
C TYR A 31 26.71 -24.94 8.24
N ASP A 32 26.94 -26.09 8.88
CA ASP A 32 25.88 -27.09 9.10
C ASP A 32 24.72 -26.54 9.93
N THR A 33 25.02 -25.72 10.94
CA THR A 33 24.00 -25.11 11.78
C THR A 33 23.21 -24.07 10.98
N PHE A 34 23.88 -23.29 10.12
CA PHE A 34 23.24 -22.32 9.24
C PHE A 34 22.28 -23.01 8.27
N VAL A 35 22.74 -24.06 7.59
CA VAL A 35 21.91 -24.84 6.66
C VAL A 35 20.71 -25.45 7.37
N ARG A 36 20.88 -26.01 8.59
CA ARG A 36 19.76 -26.49 9.40
C ARG A 36 18.78 -25.38 9.74
N LEU A 37 19.27 -24.21 10.16
CA LEU A 37 18.45 -23.06 10.52
C LEU A 37 17.57 -22.61 9.34
N ILE A 38 18.16 -22.53 8.14
CA ILE A 38 17.45 -22.19 6.90
C ILE A 38 16.42 -23.27 6.54
N ARG A 39 16.78 -24.55 6.61
CA ARG A 39 15.86 -25.66 6.30
C ARG A 39 14.69 -25.72 7.29
N ASP A 40 14.94 -25.51 8.58
CA ASP A 40 13.89 -25.45 9.60
C ASP A 40 12.95 -24.27 9.35
N ALA A 41 13.49 -23.09 8.99
CA ALA A 41 12.68 -21.92 8.63
C ALA A 41 11.77 -22.20 7.42
N CYS A 42 12.28 -22.92 6.42
CA CYS A 42 11.54 -23.30 5.22
C CYS A 42 10.70 -24.58 5.38
N LYS A 43 10.77 -25.26 6.53
CA LYS A 43 10.21 -26.61 6.77
C LYS A 43 10.61 -27.63 5.69
N ILE A 44 11.87 -27.62 5.27
CA ILE A 44 12.41 -28.57 4.31
C ILE A 44 12.98 -29.79 5.07
N PRO A 45 12.51 -31.02 4.79
CA PRO A 45 13.05 -32.23 5.40
C PRO A 45 14.54 -32.43 5.12
N ASN A 46 15.26 -33.09 6.03
CA ASN A 46 16.71 -33.31 5.92
C ASN A 46 17.12 -34.15 4.69
N ASP A 47 16.24 -35.02 4.22
CA ASP A 47 16.41 -35.87 3.04
C ASP A 47 16.09 -35.13 1.73
N GLU A 48 15.38 -34.00 1.77
CA GLU A 48 14.97 -33.25 0.58
C GLU A 48 16.02 -32.21 0.18
N LYS A 49 16.58 -32.30 -1.02
CA LYS A 49 17.60 -31.37 -1.51
C LYS A 49 17.07 -29.94 -1.64
N CYS A 50 17.89 -28.95 -1.29
CA CYS A 50 17.59 -27.53 -1.50
C CYS A 50 18.84 -26.75 -1.91
N THR A 51 18.65 -25.66 -2.66
CA THR A 51 19.68 -24.68 -2.98
C THR A 51 19.43 -23.41 -2.16
N ILE A 52 20.48 -22.90 -1.51
CA ILE A 52 20.46 -21.67 -0.73
C ILE A 52 21.26 -20.64 -1.53
N LYS A 53 20.63 -19.51 -1.85
CA LYS A 53 21.29 -18.37 -2.50
C LYS A 53 21.15 -17.13 -1.61
N TRP A 54 22.17 -16.29 -1.57
CA TRP A 54 22.09 -14.96 -0.98
C TRP A 54 22.21 -13.91 -2.07
N ILE A 55 21.73 -12.70 -1.78
CA ILE A 55 21.83 -11.56 -2.71
C ILE A 55 22.92 -10.64 -2.19
N ASP A 56 23.91 -10.38 -3.03
CA ASP A 56 24.97 -9.44 -2.72
C ASP A 56 24.53 -7.98 -2.89
N GLU A 57 25.48 -7.07 -2.73
CA GLU A 57 25.29 -5.61 -2.76
C GLU A 57 24.88 -5.09 -4.15
N GLU A 58 25.26 -5.82 -5.19
CA GLU A 58 25.00 -5.51 -6.60
C GLU A 58 23.65 -6.06 -7.05
N GLY A 59 23.03 -6.93 -6.23
CA GLY A 59 21.74 -7.54 -6.49
C GLY A 59 21.84 -8.92 -7.14
N ASP A 60 23.04 -9.50 -7.23
CA ASP A 60 23.29 -10.76 -7.89
C ASP A 60 23.11 -11.96 -6.93
N PRO A 61 22.50 -13.06 -7.41
CA PRO A 61 22.24 -14.23 -6.60
C PRO A 61 23.47 -15.17 -6.53
N CYS A 62 24.11 -15.21 -5.38
CA CYS A 62 25.28 -16.04 -5.09
C CYS A 62 24.87 -17.31 -4.31
N THR A 63 25.35 -18.48 -4.71
CA THR A 63 25.00 -19.74 -4.02
C THR A 63 25.85 -19.94 -2.75
N ILE A 64 25.24 -20.42 -1.67
CA ILE A 64 25.93 -20.82 -0.43
C ILE A 64 25.91 -22.35 -0.34
N SER A 65 27.00 -22.97 -0.73
CA SER A 65 27.19 -24.42 -0.81
C SER A 65 28.36 -24.95 0.02
N SER A 66 29.15 -24.06 0.62
CA SER A 66 30.32 -24.40 1.42
C SER A 66 30.55 -23.41 2.58
N PRO A 67 31.35 -23.79 3.60
CA PRO A 67 31.70 -22.89 4.69
C PRO A 67 32.33 -21.56 4.25
N PRO A 68 33.30 -21.52 3.31
CA PRO A 68 33.90 -20.26 2.85
C PRO A 68 32.89 -19.30 2.22
N GLU A 69 31.94 -19.80 1.43
CA GLU A 69 30.91 -18.97 0.80
C GLU A 69 29.95 -18.36 1.83
N MET A 70 29.62 -19.10 2.90
CA MET A 70 28.82 -18.58 4.01
C MET A 70 29.59 -17.52 4.81
N GLU A 71 30.86 -17.79 5.15
CA GLU A 71 31.70 -16.83 5.87
C GLU A 71 31.85 -15.52 5.09
N GLU A 72 32.01 -15.60 3.76
CA GLU A 72 32.11 -14.43 2.91
C GLU A 72 30.80 -13.64 2.84
N ALA A 73 29.66 -14.32 2.70
CA ALA A 73 28.35 -13.67 2.77
C ALA A 73 28.15 -12.94 4.11
N PHE A 74 28.54 -13.56 5.23
CA PHE A 74 28.49 -12.95 6.56
C PHE A 74 29.49 -11.80 6.72
N ARG A 75 30.64 -11.85 6.06
CA ARG A 75 31.64 -10.77 6.06
C ARG A 75 31.10 -9.54 5.31
N LEU A 76 30.64 -9.73 4.07
CA LEU A 76 30.08 -8.65 3.24
C LEU A 76 28.82 -8.03 3.85
N THR A 77 27.95 -8.85 4.47
CA THR A 77 26.77 -8.36 5.19
C THR A 77 27.12 -7.50 6.41
N ARG A 78 28.32 -7.67 7.00
CA ARG A 78 28.79 -6.83 8.10
C ARG A 78 29.46 -5.55 7.63
N GLU A 79 30.04 -5.55 6.43
CA GLU A 79 30.60 -4.34 5.82
C GLU A 79 29.50 -3.38 5.37
N THR A 80 28.34 -3.92 5.02
CA THR A 80 27.12 -3.16 4.76
C THR A 80 26.37 -2.89 6.07
N ARG A 81 26.14 -1.61 6.40
CA ARG A 81 25.63 -1.18 7.72
C ARG A 81 24.23 -1.70 8.10
N ASP A 82 23.49 -2.31 7.18
CA ASP A 82 22.15 -2.84 7.44
C ASP A 82 22.14 -4.22 8.14
N ALA A 83 23.28 -4.90 8.27
CA ALA A 83 23.44 -6.20 8.95
C ALA A 83 22.34 -7.24 8.59
N GLU A 84 21.83 -7.19 7.36
CA GLU A 84 20.70 -8.00 6.90
C GLU A 84 21.11 -8.91 5.74
N LEU A 85 21.13 -10.22 5.99
CA LEU A 85 21.42 -11.24 5.00
C LEU A 85 20.13 -11.68 4.31
N CYS A 86 19.99 -11.40 3.02
CA CYS A 86 18.81 -11.77 2.23
C CYS A 86 19.05 -13.11 1.52
N ILE A 87 18.34 -14.15 1.96
CA ILE A 87 18.45 -15.53 1.48
C ILE A 87 17.23 -15.90 0.64
N HIS A 88 17.44 -16.59 -0.47
CA HIS A 88 16.44 -17.28 -1.26
C HIS A 88 16.70 -18.77 -1.25
N VAL A 89 15.67 -19.56 -0.98
CA VAL A 89 15.75 -21.02 -0.95
C VAL A 89 14.93 -21.60 -2.11
N PHE A 90 15.50 -22.56 -2.81
CA PHE A 90 14.86 -23.27 -3.91
C PHE A 90 14.85 -24.77 -3.64
N LYS A 91 13.78 -25.47 -4.02
CA LYS A 91 13.74 -26.93 -3.96
C LYS A 91 14.67 -27.54 -5.01
N GLY A 92 15.43 -28.55 -4.60
CA GLY A 92 16.36 -29.26 -5.45
C GLY A 92 17.64 -28.48 -5.76
N TYR A 93 18.38 -28.99 -6.74
CA TYR A 93 19.55 -28.36 -7.33
C TYR A 93 19.22 -27.88 -8.75
N PRO A 94 19.93 -26.88 -9.28
CA PRO A 94 19.84 -26.55 -10.69
C PRO A 94 20.26 -27.77 -11.54
N ALA A 95 19.68 -27.90 -12.73
CA ALA A 95 19.94 -29.04 -13.62
C ALA A 95 21.43 -29.17 -13.98
N VAL A 96 22.14 -28.04 -14.05
CA VAL A 96 23.58 -27.94 -14.28
C VAL A 96 24.12 -26.79 -13.43
N PRO A 97 25.33 -26.88 -12.84
CA PRO A 97 25.94 -25.74 -12.14
C PRO A 97 25.95 -24.47 -13.00
N GLY A 98 25.60 -23.33 -12.40
CA GLY A 98 25.49 -22.02 -13.08
C GLY A 98 24.13 -21.71 -13.71
N LEU A 99 23.22 -22.69 -13.85
CA LEU A 99 21.84 -22.42 -14.28
C LEU A 99 20.93 -22.04 -13.10
N PRO A 100 19.78 -21.39 -13.38
CA PRO A 100 18.75 -21.14 -12.38
C PRO A 100 18.14 -22.45 -11.84
N CYS A 101 17.73 -22.45 -10.57
CA CYS A 101 16.96 -23.52 -9.96
C CYS A 101 15.55 -23.58 -10.53
N GLN A 102 14.84 -24.69 -10.30
CA GLN A 102 13.43 -24.78 -10.68
C GLN A 102 12.60 -23.75 -9.89
N GLY A 103 11.90 -22.87 -10.62
CA GLY A 103 11.15 -21.75 -10.04
C GLY A 103 11.98 -20.48 -9.78
N GLU A 104 13.28 -20.51 -10.05
CA GLU A 104 14.15 -19.34 -10.02
C GLU A 104 14.00 -18.55 -11.34
N ASP A 105 13.41 -17.37 -11.26
CA ASP A 105 13.40 -16.39 -12.34
C ASP A 105 14.16 -15.12 -11.90
N LYS A 106 14.63 -14.33 -12.87
CA LYS A 106 15.38 -13.09 -12.60
C LYS A 106 14.62 -12.03 -11.79
N TYR A 107 13.28 -12.13 -11.72
CA TYR A 107 12.43 -11.15 -11.02
C TYR A 107 12.24 -11.50 -9.55
N VAL A 108 12.48 -12.76 -9.16
CA VAL A 108 12.30 -13.22 -7.78
C VAL A 108 13.12 -12.41 -6.77
N TYR A 109 14.26 -11.85 -7.22
CA TYR A 109 15.18 -11.04 -6.42
C TYR A 109 14.80 -9.56 -6.32
N ARG A 110 13.92 -9.07 -7.20
CA ARG A 110 13.59 -7.64 -7.26
C ARG A 110 12.76 -7.22 -6.03
N ARG A 111 13.19 -6.18 -5.30
CA ARG A 111 12.44 -5.64 -4.15
C ARG A 111 11.03 -5.20 -4.60
N GLY A 112 10.01 -5.53 -3.82
CA GLY A 112 8.61 -5.17 -4.09
C GLY A 112 7.87 -6.06 -5.12
N ALA A 113 8.56 -6.93 -5.86
CA ALA A 113 7.93 -7.72 -6.93
C ALA A 113 6.94 -8.79 -6.45
N ARG A 114 6.97 -9.17 -5.17
CA ARG A 114 6.04 -10.12 -4.55
C ARG A 114 5.66 -9.65 -3.15
N ARG A 115 4.39 -9.77 -2.78
CA ARG A 115 3.94 -9.64 -1.39
C ARG A 115 4.29 -10.96 -0.68
N TRP A 116 5.18 -10.89 0.29
CA TRP A 116 5.63 -12.06 1.05
C TRP A 116 4.88 -12.13 2.37
N ASN A 117 4.43 -13.31 2.76
CA ASN A 117 3.88 -13.50 4.10
C ASN A 117 5.04 -13.43 5.11
N LYS A 118 5.11 -12.35 5.90
CA LYS A 118 6.22 -12.12 6.84
C LYS A 118 6.01 -12.86 8.15
N ILE A 119 6.86 -13.84 8.41
CA ILE A 119 6.92 -14.64 9.63
C ILE A 119 8.17 -14.22 10.42
N TYR A 120 8.05 -13.92 11.70
CA TYR A 120 9.20 -13.65 12.58
C TYR A 120 9.44 -14.86 13.49
N GLN A 121 10.60 -15.49 13.37
CA GLN A 121 10.92 -16.72 14.09
C GLN A 121 11.83 -16.45 15.30
N VAL A 122 11.37 -16.81 16.50
CA VAL A 122 12.12 -16.64 17.76
C VAL A 122 11.85 -17.84 18.68
N ASN A 123 12.88 -18.59 19.08
CA ASN A 123 12.77 -19.73 20.01
C ASN A 123 11.63 -20.71 19.67
N GLY A 124 11.48 -21.01 18.36
CA GLY A 124 10.44 -21.89 17.84
C GLY A 124 9.08 -21.22 17.59
N HIS A 125 8.85 -20.01 18.10
CA HIS A 125 7.63 -19.27 17.79
C HIS A 125 7.70 -18.70 16.38
N ARG A 126 6.64 -18.90 15.60
CA ARG A 126 6.44 -18.23 14.30
C ARG A 126 5.41 -17.13 14.43
N PHE A 127 5.86 -15.88 14.52
CA PHE A 127 5.01 -14.73 14.76
C PHE A 127 4.51 -14.10 13.46
N HIS A 128 3.20 -13.88 13.38
CA HIS A 128 2.56 -13.01 12.38
C HIS A 128 2.21 -11.65 12.99
N ILE A 129 2.29 -10.61 12.17
CA ILE A 129 1.65 -9.32 12.50
C ILE A 129 0.14 -9.55 12.61
N LYS A 130 -0.46 -9.03 13.68
CA LYS A 130 -1.89 -9.13 13.89
C LYS A 130 -2.40 -7.88 14.59
N ARG A 131 -3.52 -7.33 14.08
CA ARG A 131 -4.34 -6.39 14.82
C ARG A 131 -5.16 -7.16 15.85
N LEU A 132 -4.99 -6.81 17.12
CA LEU A 132 -5.66 -7.46 18.24
C LEU A 132 -6.90 -6.63 18.59
N LYS A 133 -8.10 -7.16 18.31
CA LYS A 133 -9.40 -6.46 18.47
C LYS A 133 -9.77 -6.19 19.94
N SER A 134 -9.10 -6.82 20.89
CA SER A 134 -9.32 -6.66 22.32
C SER A 134 -8.02 -6.38 23.05
N ASN A 135 -8.12 -5.75 24.21
CA ASN A 135 -6.99 -5.40 25.06
C ASN A 135 -6.20 -6.65 25.48
N THR A 136 -5.14 -6.97 24.72
CA THR A 136 -4.37 -8.21 24.87
C THR A 136 -3.04 -7.88 25.54
N PRO A 137 -2.72 -8.44 26.73
CA PRO A 137 -1.46 -8.14 27.40
C PRO A 137 -0.26 -8.74 26.64
N CYS A 138 0.82 -7.98 26.55
CA CYS A 138 2.08 -8.48 26.01
C CYS A 138 2.71 -9.49 26.97
N PHE A 139 3.11 -10.66 26.45
CA PHE A 139 3.77 -11.68 27.25
C PHE A 139 5.10 -11.22 27.88
N ILE A 140 5.78 -10.20 27.35
CA ILE A 140 7.06 -9.73 27.88
C ILE A 140 6.85 -8.63 28.92
N CYS A 141 6.39 -7.46 28.47
CA CYS A 141 6.29 -6.26 29.30
C CYS A 141 4.94 -6.14 30.05
N SER A 142 4.01 -7.07 29.84
CA SER A 142 2.63 -7.03 30.36
C SER A 142 1.79 -5.82 29.91
N GLY A 143 2.37 -4.87 29.17
CA GLY A 143 1.65 -3.73 28.61
C GLY A 143 0.62 -4.15 27.57
N SER A 144 -0.46 -3.39 27.47
CA SER A 144 -1.53 -3.62 26.51
C SER A 144 -1.05 -3.58 25.07
N ILE A 145 -1.40 -4.62 24.31
CA ILE A 145 -1.36 -4.67 22.86
C ILE A 145 -2.80 -4.52 22.39
N TRP A 146 -3.18 -3.28 22.13
CA TRP A 146 -4.52 -2.96 21.67
C TRP A 146 -4.49 -1.63 20.91
N GLY A 147 -5.49 -1.42 20.08
CA GLY A 147 -5.68 -0.18 19.35
C GLY A 147 -5.20 -0.25 17.89
N ILE A 148 -5.53 0.83 17.19
CA ILE A 148 -5.50 0.97 15.74
C ILE A 148 -4.05 0.97 15.22
N THR A 149 -3.12 1.55 15.98
CA THR A 149 -1.65 1.50 15.81
C THR A 149 -0.99 0.28 16.46
N GLY A 150 -1.69 -0.37 17.39
CA GLY A 150 -1.19 -1.46 18.24
C GLY A 150 -1.10 -2.79 17.51
N GLN A 151 -0.38 -2.85 16.39
CA GLN A 151 -0.03 -4.11 15.75
C GLN A 151 0.89 -4.91 16.68
N GLY A 152 0.38 -6.06 17.12
CA GLY A 152 1.14 -7.05 17.86
C GLY A 152 1.69 -8.13 16.95
N TYR A 153 2.60 -8.91 17.49
CA TYR A 153 2.90 -10.22 16.96
C TYR A 153 2.14 -11.28 17.73
N ARG A 154 1.51 -12.20 16.99
CA ARG A 154 0.88 -13.40 17.54
C ARG A 154 1.55 -14.63 16.95
N CYS A 155 2.00 -15.54 17.82
CA CYS A 155 2.54 -16.82 17.39
C CYS A 155 1.44 -17.65 16.71
N MET A 156 1.71 -18.20 15.53
CA MET A 156 0.76 -19.03 14.80
C MET A 156 0.47 -20.36 15.52
N ASP A 157 1.45 -20.86 16.27
CA ASP A 157 1.40 -22.19 16.86
C ASP A 157 0.78 -22.15 18.28
N CYS A 158 1.35 -21.39 19.21
CA CYS A 158 0.86 -21.32 20.61
C CYS A 158 -0.01 -20.09 20.92
N ARG A 159 -0.22 -19.18 19.96
CA ARG A 159 -1.00 -17.93 20.10
C ARG A 159 -0.45 -16.89 21.10
N LEU A 160 0.77 -17.06 21.62
CA LEU A 160 1.45 -16.07 22.46
C LEU A 160 1.52 -14.71 21.75
N CYS A 161 1.18 -13.64 22.46
CA CYS A 161 1.09 -12.29 21.90
C CYS A 161 2.14 -11.36 22.52
N VAL A 162 2.83 -10.58 21.69
CA VAL A 162 3.87 -9.62 22.10
C VAL A 162 3.80 -8.34 21.25
N HIS A 163 4.29 -7.20 21.76
CA HIS A 163 4.55 -6.04 20.89
C HIS A 163 5.64 -6.38 19.87
N LYS A 164 5.64 -5.69 18.71
CA LYS A 164 6.73 -5.83 17.72
C LYS A 164 8.10 -5.64 18.35
N LYS A 165 8.30 -4.63 19.20
CA LYS A 165 9.57 -4.39 19.90
C LYS A 165 9.94 -5.45 20.95
N CYS A 166 8.98 -6.25 21.41
CA CYS A 166 9.18 -7.22 22.49
C CYS A 166 9.49 -8.64 22.01
N HIS A 167 9.27 -8.96 20.74
CA HIS A 167 9.32 -10.35 20.26
C HIS A 167 10.68 -11.03 20.38
N ARG A 168 11.78 -10.29 20.18
CA ARG A 168 13.15 -10.83 20.35
C ARG A 168 13.47 -11.21 21.79
N ASN A 169 12.71 -10.71 22.76
CA ASN A 169 12.90 -10.99 24.18
C ASN A 169 12.13 -12.23 24.65
N VAL A 170 11.41 -12.92 23.77
CA VAL A 170 10.71 -14.16 24.11
C VAL A 170 11.73 -15.27 24.32
N ARG A 171 12.08 -15.53 25.59
CA ARG A 171 13.00 -16.61 26.01
C ARG A 171 12.32 -17.98 26.05
N ARG A 172 11.01 -18.01 26.33
CA ARG A 172 10.22 -19.24 26.38
C ARG A 172 10.24 -19.92 25.01
N ILE A 173 10.44 -21.23 25.01
CA ILE A 173 10.37 -22.06 23.81
C ILE A 173 8.90 -22.25 23.43
N CYS A 174 8.60 -22.21 22.14
CA CYS A 174 7.24 -22.44 21.66
C CYS A 174 6.78 -23.87 21.92
N ASP A 175 5.63 -23.99 22.57
CA ASP A 175 4.89 -25.23 22.75
C ASP A 175 3.40 -24.91 22.59
N ALA A 176 2.74 -25.60 21.66
CA ALA A 176 1.32 -25.41 21.37
C ALA A 176 0.41 -25.88 22.51
N ASN A 177 0.90 -26.72 23.42
CA ASN A 177 0.15 -27.24 24.57
C ASN A 177 0.23 -26.31 25.79
N LEU A 178 1.20 -25.41 25.85
CA LEU A 178 1.35 -24.48 26.96
C LEU A 178 0.49 -23.23 26.73
N PRO A 179 -0.27 -22.78 27.75
CA PRO A 179 -1.10 -21.58 27.62
C PRO A 179 -0.24 -20.35 27.31
N PRO A 180 -0.74 -19.38 26.52
CA PRO A 180 0.01 -18.20 26.10
C PRO A 180 0.25 -17.18 27.24
N THR A 181 -0.22 -17.47 28.45
CA THR A 181 -0.07 -16.63 29.65
C THR A 181 1.14 -17.05 30.49
N LYS A 182 1.76 -16.09 31.20
CA LYS A 182 2.84 -16.40 32.17
C LYS A 182 2.35 -17.32 33.28
N THR A 183 3.12 -18.34 33.59
CA THR A 183 2.99 -19.16 34.81
C THR A 183 3.32 -18.36 36.06
N GLU A 184 2.95 -18.86 37.24
CA GLU A 184 3.29 -18.23 38.53
C GLU A 184 4.80 -18.07 38.73
N GLU A 185 5.62 -19.00 38.23
CA GLU A 185 7.08 -18.92 38.28
C GLU A 185 7.63 -17.83 37.35
N GLU A 186 7.16 -17.75 36.10
CA GLU A 186 7.58 -16.71 35.14
C GLU A 186 7.18 -15.29 35.58
N LYS A 187 6.09 -15.15 36.35
CA LYS A 187 5.73 -13.86 36.96
C LYS A 187 6.75 -13.43 38.01
N LYS A 188 7.32 -14.38 38.78
CA LYS A 188 8.32 -14.09 39.83
C LYS A 188 9.66 -13.68 39.24
N GLU A 189 10.10 -14.30 38.15
CA GLU A 189 11.32 -13.91 37.43
C GLU A 189 11.18 -12.54 36.71
N GLY A 190 9.97 -12.19 36.25
CA GLY A 190 9.72 -10.91 35.57
C GLY A 190 9.81 -9.67 36.47
N ILE A 191 9.67 -9.81 37.80
CA ILE A 191 9.79 -8.69 38.75
C ILE A 191 11.24 -8.19 38.83
N THR A 192 12.22 -9.08 38.67
CA THR A 192 13.65 -8.72 38.65
C THR A 192 14.08 -7.98 37.38
N GLU A 193 13.50 -8.30 36.21
CA GLU A 193 13.81 -7.58 34.96
C GLU A 193 13.20 -6.16 34.93
N HIS A 194 11.98 -5.99 35.45
CA HIS A 194 11.31 -4.68 35.46
C HIS A 194 11.98 -3.68 36.43
N ALA A 195 12.56 -4.16 37.53
CA ALA A 195 13.40 -3.35 38.42
C ALA A 195 14.68 -2.86 37.72
N PHE A 196 15.30 -3.72 36.91
CA PHE A 196 16.50 -3.38 36.13
C PHE A 196 16.23 -2.31 35.05
N ILE A 197 15.05 -2.31 34.43
CA ILE A 197 14.68 -1.32 33.40
C ILE A 197 14.43 0.06 34.03
N ASN A 198 13.83 0.13 35.22
CA ASN A 198 13.53 1.39 35.91
C ASN A 198 14.77 2.03 36.56
N GLU A 199 15.71 1.24 37.09
CA GLU A 199 17.01 1.76 37.54
C GLU A 199 17.84 2.32 36.37
N TYR A 200 17.74 1.72 35.18
CA TYR A 200 18.46 2.20 34.01
C TYR A 200 17.88 3.51 33.45
N LYS A 201 16.56 3.72 33.51
CA LYS A 201 15.93 5.00 33.14
C LYS A 201 16.34 6.15 34.07
N ASN A 202 16.55 5.85 35.36
CA ASN A 202 16.98 6.85 36.34
C ASN A 202 18.49 7.18 36.24
N ASN A 203 19.30 6.29 35.65
CA ASN A 203 20.73 6.53 35.42
C ASN A 203 21.05 7.22 34.09
N ILE A 204 20.16 7.18 33.09
CA ILE A 204 20.33 7.95 31.85
C ILE A 204 20.16 9.46 32.08
N ASN A 205 19.33 9.87 33.05
CA ASN A 205 19.19 11.29 33.42
C ASN A 205 20.33 11.86 34.28
N LYS A 206 21.42 11.11 34.50
CA LYS A 206 22.54 11.55 35.36
C LYS A 206 23.91 11.62 34.69
N ASN A 207 24.06 11.24 33.41
CA ASN A 207 25.39 11.16 32.77
C ASN A 207 25.63 12.09 31.57
N ASP A 208 24.73 13.02 31.25
CA ASP A 208 24.94 14.05 30.22
C ASP A 208 24.86 15.49 30.74
N ILE A 209 25.43 15.79 31.92
CA ILE A 209 25.76 17.17 32.31
C ILE A 209 27.07 17.18 33.10
N ASN A 210 28.19 16.98 32.41
CA ASN A 210 29.50 17.40 32.88
C ASN A 210 30.28 17.98 31.69
N ASN A 211 29.77 19.08 31.14
CA ASN A 211 30.60 20.07 30.48
C ASN A 211 29.95 21.46 30.55
N GLY A 212 30.50 22.27 31.46
CA GLY A 212 30.63 23.71 31.41
C GLY A 212 29.56 24.58 30.73
N LYS A 213 28.84 25.32 31.57
CA LYS A 213 28.47 26.73 31.40
C LYS A 213 27.58 27.10 30.19
N LEU A 214 26.27 27.25 30.43
CA LEU A 214 25.67 28.59 30.49
C LEU A 214 24.37 28.58 31.32
N ASN A 215 24.19 29.68 32.02
CA ASN A 215 23.26 29.95 33.09
C ASN A 215 21.96 30.60 32.58
N LYS A 216 20.89 30.42 33.36
CA LYS A 216 19.68 31.26 33.49
C LYS A 216 18.61 31.16 32.39
N TYR A 217 17.52 30.48 32.68
CA TYR A 217 16.24 31.13 33.07
C TYR A 217 15.31 30.08 33.73
N HIS A 218 15.10 30.22 35.03
CA HIS A 218 13.93 29.70 35.76
C HIS A 218 12.95 30.87 35.89
N GLN A 219 11.67 30.67 35.57
CA GLN A 219 10.54 30.92 36.48
C GLN A 219 9.18 30.65 35.81
N ASN A 220 8.38 29.84 36.53
CA ASN A 220 6.92 29.84 36.67
C ASN A 220 6.06 29.30 35.51
N PHE A 221 5.50 28.10 35.70
CA PHE A 221 4.07 27.94 36.00
C PHE A 221 3.81 26.55 36.61
N ASP A 222 3.39 26.54 37.88
CA ASP A 222 2.70 25.43 38.55
C ASP A 222 1.21 25.45 38.17
N GLY A 223 0.57 24.28 38.05
CA GLY A 223 -0.89 24.23 37.91
C GLY A 223 -1.52 22.88 37.53
N VAL A 224 -1.68 22.03 38.54
CA VAL A 224 -2.80 21.08 38.76
C VAL A 224 -2.78 19.69 38.10
N THR A 225 -2.54 18.72 38.97
CA THR A 225 -2.89 17.29 38.91
C THR A 225 -4.34 17.01 39.36
N THR A 226 -5.02 16.05 38.70
CA THR A 226 -5.94 14.98 39.19
C THR A 226 -6.86 14.60 38.03
N GLY A 227 -7.24 13.36 37.73
CA GLY A 227 -7.03 12.04 38.31
C GLY A 227 -7.55 10.99 37.32
N ILE A 228 -6.99 9.78 37.38
CA ILE A 228 -7.50 8.56 36.75
C ILE A 228 -8.46 7.91 37.75
N GLU A 229 -9.60 7.37 37.30
CA GLU A 229 -10.09 6.04 37.73
C GLU A 229 -11.33 5.57 36.93
N ASN A 230 -11.17 4.40 36.29
CA ASN A 230 -12.08 3.25 36.17
C ASN A 230 -13.58 3.46 35.84
N MET A 231 -14.06 2.80 34.78
CA MET A 231 -14.77 1.49 34.88
C MET A 231 -15.23 1.00 33.50
N ALA A 232 -15.25 -0.33 33.36
CA ALA A 232 -15.70 -1.06 32.20
C ALA A 232 -17.14 -1.59 32.37
N PHE A 233 -17.73 -1.92 31.23
CA PHE A 233 -18.78 -2.90 30.94
C PHE A 233 -20.27 -2.49 30.80
N SER A 234 -20.73 -2.80 29.58
CA SER A 234 -22.02 -3.33 29.11
C SER A 234 -23.29 -2.51 29.17
N GLY A 235 -23.97 -2.52 28.01
CA GLY A 235 -25.43 -2.58 27.95
C GLY A 235 -26.01 -1.57 26.97
N ASN A 236 -26.48 -2.09 25.83
CA ASN A 236 -27.59 -1.60 24.99
C ASN A 236 -28.05 -0.15 25.19
N ASP A 237 -27.94 0.66 24.14
CA ASP A 237 -28.95 1.68 23.83
C ASP A 237 -28.95 1.97 22.32
N GLN A 238 -29.63 1.08 21.58
CA GLN A 238 -30.42 1.49 20.43
C GLN A 238 -31.62 2.26 21.00
N ASP A 239 -31.54 3.59 21.06
CA ASP A 239 -32.68 4.54 21.03
C ASP A 239 -32.21 5.95 21.44
N TYR A 240 -31.35 6.56 20.62
CA TYR A 240 -31.08 8.00 20.73
C TYR A 240 -30.83 8.70 19.39
N TYR A 241 -31.56 8.27 18.34
CA TYR A 241 -31.60 8.96 17.05
C TYR A 241 -33.01 9.11 16.46
N ILE A 242 -34.04 9.07 17.31
CA ILE A 242 -35.44 9.39 16.94
C ILE A 242 -36.05 10.26 18.04
N LYS A 243 -35.75 11.57 18.04
CA LYS A 243 -36.60 12.56 18.74
C LYS A 243 -36.48 14.03 18.32
N GLU A 244 -35.87 14.34 17.17
CA GLU A 244 -35.79 15.71 16.65
C GLU A 244 -36.36 15.92 15.23
N LEU A 245 -37.33 15.11 14.80
CA LEU A 245 -38.05 15.34 13.52
C LEU A 245 -39.58 15.43 13.65
N SER A 246 -40.11 15.58 14.85
CA SER A 246 -41.54 15.82 15.05
C SER A 246 -41.81 17.29 15.41
N LYS A 247 -41.74 18.19 14.42
CA LYS A 247 -42.43 19.51 14.41
C LYS A 247 -42.10 20.26 13.10
N LYS A 248 -42.78 19.89 12.02
CA LYS A 248 -43.34 20.80 11.01
C LYS A 248 -44.11 19.97 9.98
N ASN A 249 -45.42 20.22 9.95
CA ASN A 249 -46.37 19.71 8.99
C ASN A 249 -46.04 20.25 7.60
N ASP A 250 -45.82 19.36 6.64
CA ASP A 250 -46.38 19.52 5.28
C ASP A 250 -46.36 18.16 4.55
N GLN A 251 -47.37 17.34 4.88
CA GLN A 251 -47.66 16.09 4.19
C GLN A 251 -48.51 16.37 2.94
N SER A 252 -47.88 16.79 1.85
CA SER A 252 -48.52 16.73 0.51
C SER A 252 -47.54 16.69 -0.67
N HIS A 253 -46.24 16.95 -0.48
CA HIS A 253 -45.26 16.93 -1.57
C HIS A 253 -44.26 15.75 -1.57
N LEU A 254 -44.19 14.95 -0.51
CA LEU A 254 -43.22 13.84 -0.40
C LEU A 254 -43.74 12.49 -0.92
N ARG A 255 -45.01 12.40 -1.33
CA ARG A 255 -45.63 11.16 -1.86
C ARG A 255 -45.57 11.01 -3.38
N ASN A 256 -45.13 12.05 -4.11
CA ASN A 256 -44.96 12.02 -5.55
C ASN A 256 -43.49 11.89 -6.00
N SER A 257 -42.51 12.29 -5.17
CA SER A 257 -41.08 12.12 -5.48
C SER A 257 -40.50 10.75 -5.10
N LEU A 258 -41.23 9.91 -4.37
CA LEU A 258 -40.88 8.51 -4.04
C LEU A 258 -41.53 7.48 -4.97
N LYS A 259 -42.28 7.94 -5.99
CA LYS A 259 -42.83 7.10 -7.07
C LYS A 259 -42.06 7.21 -8.38
N GLU A 260 -41.18 8.19 -8.53
CA GLU A 260 -40.32 8.34 -9.72
C GLU A 260 -38.96 7.63 -9.60
N VAL A 261 -38.53 7.26 -8.38
CA VAL A 261 -37.27 6.50 -8.17
C VAL A 261 -37.49 4.97 -8.21
N ASN A 262 -38.69 4.49 -7.90
CA ASN A 262 -39.03 3.06 -7.93
C ASN A 262 -39.69 2.58 -9.24
N THR A 263 -39.67 3.40 -10.30
CA THR A 263 -40.22 3.05 -11.62
C THR A 263 -39.14 2.93 -12.70
N ILE A 264 -37.85 2.83 -12.31
CA ILE A 264 -36.73 2.55 -13.21
C ILE A 264 -36.15 1.12 -13.02
N GLU A 265 -36.49 0.41 -11.93
CA GLU A 265 -36.03 -0.98 -11.69
C GLU A 265 -36.91 -2.08 -12.32
N HIS A 266 -37.91 -1.73 -13.14
CA HIS A 266 -38.83 -2.73 -13.70
C HIS A 266 -39.19 -2.53 -15.17
N THR A 267 -38.22 -2.19 -16.02
CA THR A 267 -38.38 -2.37 -17.48
C THR A 267 -37.08 -2.65 -18.25
N MET A 268 -36.26 -3.61 -17.84
CA MET A 268 -35.32 -4.30 -18.75
C MET A 268 -35.19 -5.78 -18.36
N LYS A 269 -36.28 -6.55 -18.49
CA LYS A 269 -36.15 -7.98 -18.80
C LYS A 269 -35.69 -8.09 -20.25
N VAL A 270 -34.39 -7.88 -20.48
CA VAL A 270 -33.74 -8.33 -21.71
C VAL A 270 -33.64 -9.85 -21.58
N SER A 271 -34.65 -10.53 -22.13
CA SER A 271 -34.57 -11.94 -22.49
C SER A 271 -33.57 -12.08 -23.66
N GLY A 272 -32.29 -11.96 -23.33
CA GLY A 272 -31.15 -12.26 -24.18
C GLY A 272 -30.13 -12.97 -23.31
N VAL A 273 -29.67 -14.15 -23.76
CA VAL A 273 -28.52 -14.84 -23.16
C VAL A 273 -27.42 -13.80 -22.99
N SER A 274 -27.03 -13.43 -21.76
CA SER A 274 -25.94 -12.48 -21.59
C SER A 274 -24.71 -13.11 -22.24
N LYS A 275 -24.22 -12.46 -23.30
CA LYS A 275 -22.99 -12.89 -23.96
C LYS A 275 -21.89 -12.76 -22.92
N LYS A 276 -21.46 -13.89 -22.36
CA LYS A 276 -20.32 -13.92 -21.45
C LYS A 276 -19.08 -13.57 -22.28
N VAL A 277 -18.49 -12.41 -21.98
CA VAL A 277 -17.18 -12.03 -22.51
C VAL A 277 -16.14 -12.97 -21.92
N THR A 278 -15.19 -13.42 -22.73
CA THR A 278 -14.14 -14.35 -22.36
C THR A 278 -12.79 -13.91 -22.94
N LEU A 279 -11.71 -14.57 -22.51
CA LEU A 279 -10.38 -14.32 -23.08
C LEU A 279 -10.33 -14.63 -24.59
N ASP A 280 -11.16 -15.57 -25.07
CA ASP A 280 -11.22 -15.95 -26.48
C ASP A 280 -11.80 -14.85 -27.37
N ASP A 281 -12.42 -13.81 -26.81
CA ASP A 281 -12.89 -12.66 -27.56
C ASP A 281 -11.77 -11.65 -27.87
N PHE A 282 -10.57 -11.84 -27.31
CA PHE A 282 -9.45 -10.91 -27.43
C PHE A 282 -8.21 -11.54 -28.07
N ASN A 283 -7.46 -10.72 -28.81
CA ASN A 283 -6.08 -11.00 -29.20
C ASN A 283 -5.15 -10.29 -28.21
N LEU A 284 -4.40 -11.05 -27.41
CA LEU A 284 -3.39 -10.46 -26.52
C LEU A 284 -2.18 -10.02 -27.34
N LEU A 285 -1.82 -8.73 -27.27
CA LEU A 285 -0.80 -8.12 -28.13
C LEU A 285 0.57 -8.04 -27.44
N THR A 286 0.65 -7.34 -26.31
CA THR A 286 1.90 -7.23 -25.55
C THR A 286 1.64 -6.98 -24.07
N VAL A 287 2.66 -7.16 -23.24
CA VAL A 287 2.64 -6.75 -21.84
C VAL A 287 2.98 -5.28 -21.73
N ILE A 288 2.16 -4.51 -21.03
CA ILE A 288 2.34 -3.05 -20.86
C ILE A 288 2.66 -2.65 -19.42
N GLY A 289 2.44 -3.55 -18.46
CA GLY A 289 2.79 -3.28 -17.07
C GLY A 289 2.70 -4.51 -16.17
N ARG A 290 3.35 -4.42 -15.02
CA ARG A 290 3.23 -5.39 -13.92
C ARG A 290 3.13 -4.64 -12.60
N GLY A 291 2.11 -4.96 -11.82
CA GLY A 291 1.99 -4.59 -10.42
C GLY A 291 2.33 -5.77 -9.50
N SER A 292 2.14 -5.56 -8.19
CA SER A 292 2.38 -6.58 -7.16
C SER A 292 1.52 -7.84 -7.32
N TYR A 293 0.30 -7.71 -7.87
CA TYR A 293 -0.67 -8.80 -8.02
C TYR A 293 -1.15 -9.00 -9.46
N ALA A 294 -0.84 -8.05 -10.34
CA ALA A 294 -1.46 -7.97 -11.65
C ALA A 294 -0.44 -7.90 -12.77
N LYS A 295 -0.74 -8.60 -13.87
CA LYS A 295 -0.10 -8.40 -15.18
C LYS A 295 -1.07 -7.60 -16.04
N VAL A 296 -0.60 -6.54 -16.68
CA VAL A 296 -1.42 -5.72 -17.59
C VAL A 296 -0.94 -5.93 -19.00
N VAL A 297 -1.86 -6.27 -19.91
CA VAL A 297 -1.57 -6.53 -21.32
C VAL A 297 -2.42 -5.63 -22.21
N GLN A 298 -1.85 -5.15 -23.32
CA GLN A 298 -2.64 -4.58 -24.40
C GLN A 298 -3.33 -5.71 -25.16
N ALA A 299 -4.61 -5.54 -25.48
CA ALA A 299 -5.41 -6.53 -26.18
C ALA A 299 -6.30 -5.87 -27.24
N GLU A 300 -6.54 -6.57 -28.35
CA GLU A 300 -7.47 -6.16 -29.39
C GLU A 300 -8.75 -7.00 -29.28
N HIS A 301 -9.91 -6.36 -29.18
CA HIS A 301 -11.20 -7.06 -29.27
C HIS A 301 -11.39 -7.58 -30.70
N LYS A 302 -11.59 -8.90 -30.86
CA LYS A 302 -11.55 -9.56 -32.18
C LYS A 302 -12.62 -9.05 -33.13
N LYS A 303 -13.83 -8.74 -32.62
CA LYS A 303 -14.98 -8.29 -33.42
C LYS A 303 -14.79 -6.83 -33.86
N THR A 304 -14.57 -5.92 -32.91
CA THR A 304 -14.59 -4.47 -33.18
C THR A 304 -13.24 -3.91 -33.59
N LYS A 305 -12.14 -4.63 -33.32
CA LYS A 305 -10.76 -4.18 -33.50
C LYS A 305 -10.31 -3.07 -32.56
N ASP A 306 -11.13 -2.76 -31.56
CA ASP A 306 -10.78 -1.79 -30.52
C ASP A 306 -9.67 -2.31 -29.61
N ILE A 307 -8.83 -1.39 -29.14
CA ILE A 307 -7.71 -1.66 -28.26
C ILE A 307 -8.09 -1.38 -26.81
N TYR A 308 -7.81 -2.35 -25.95
CA TYR A 308 -8.04 -2.31 -24.51
C TYR A 308 -6.77 -2.67 -23.75
N ALA A 309 -6.72 -2.28 -22.48
CA ALA A 309 -5.81 -2.87 -21.52
C ALA A 309 -6.56 -3.94 -20.73
N ILE A 310 -5.94 -5.09 -20.48
CA ILE A 310 -6.50 -6.16 -19.65
C ILE A 310 -5.61 -6.33 -18.42
N LYS A 311 -6.15 -5.99 -17.25
CA LYS A 311 -5.52 -6.25 -15.95
C LYS A 311 -5.88 -7.67 -15.52
N ILE A 312 -4.85 -8.51 -15.33
CA ILE A 312 -4.96 -9.94 -15.09
C ILE A 312 -4.44 -10.26 -13.70
N ILE A 313 -5.30 -10.81 -12.84
CA ILE A 313 -4.98 -11.15 -11.45
C ILE A 313 -5.13 -12.65 -11.26
N LYS A 314 -4.15 -13.31 -10.61
CA LYS A 314 -4.23 -14.75 -10.34
C LYS A 314 -5.07 -15.00 -9.08
N LYS A 315 -6.08 -15.87 -9.17
CA LYS A 315 -6.97 -16.23 -8.06
C LYS A 315 -6.23 -16.85 -6.87
N GLN A 316 -5.14 -17.59 -7.13
CA GLN A 316 -4.29 -18.16 -6.08
C GLN A 316 -3.66 -17.12 -5.13
N MET A 317 -3.70 -15.83 -5.49
CA MET A 317 -3.14 -14.76 -4.66
C MET A 317 -4.05 -14.40 -3.50
N PHE A 318 -5.34 -14.73 -3.58
CA PHE A 318 -6.33 -14.43 -2.55
C PHE A 318 -6.38 -15.59 -1.56
N ASN A 319 -5.95 -15.33 -0.32
CA ASN A 319 -5.84 -16.38 0.71
C ASN A 319 -6.84 -16.19 1.86
N ASP A 320 -7.47 -15.03 1.94
CA ASP A 320 -8.42 -14.66 2.98
C ASP A 320 -9.56 -13.79 2.44
N ASP A 321 -10.58 -13.59 3.26
CA ASP A 321 -11.77 -12.81 2.90
C ASP A 321 -11.41 -11.33 2.61
N GLU A 322 -10.36 -10.79 3.24
CA GLU A 322 -9.93 -9.39 3.03
C GLU A 322 -9.40 -9.18 1.60
N ASP A 323 -8.67 -10.15 1.07
CA ASP A 323 -8.17 -10.18 -0.30
C ASP A 323 -9.33 -10.19 -1.34
N ILE A 324 -10.43 -10.88 -1.05
CA ILE A 324 -11.62 -10.97 -1.92
C ILE A 324 -12.40 -9.65 -1.89
N ASP A 325 -12.60 -9.07 -0.72
CA ASP A 325 -13.23 -7.76 -0.55
C ASP A 325 -12.51 -6.68 -1.39
N TRP A 326 -11.17 -6.74 -1.47
CA TRP A 326 -10.39 -5.78 -2.28
C TRP A 326 -10.70 -5.86 -3.77
N VAL A 327 -10.89 -7.08 -4.30
CA VAL A 327 -11.26 -7.28 -5.71
C VAL A 327 -12.65 -6.75 -5.99
N GLN A 328 -13.60 -7.00 -5.08
CA GLN A 328 -14.97 -6.53 -5.23
C GLN A 328 -15.03 -5.00 -5.16
N THR A 329 -14.32 -4.39 -4.20
CA THR A 329 -14.19 -2.92 -4.14
C THR A 329 -13.54 -2.38 -5.42
N GLU A 330 -12.47 -3.00 -5.93
CA GLU A 330 -11.85 -2.56 -7.19
C GLU A 330 -12.84 -2.61 -8.37
N LYS A 331 -13.64 -3.67 -8.47
CA LYS A 331 -14.71 -3.79 -9.48
C LYS A 331 -15.75 -2.69 -9.35
N THR A 332 -16.30 -2.46 -8.15
CA THR A 332 -17.31 -1.44 -7.89
C THR A 332 -16.81 -0.03 -8.21
N VAL A 333 -15.55 0.27 -7.86
CA VAL A 333 -14.95 1.56 -8.16
C VAL A 333 -14.77 1.74 -9.68
N PHE A 334 -14.35 0.69 -10.40
CA PHE A 334 -14.28 0.70 -11.85
C PHE A 334 -15.64 0.99 -12.51
N GLU A 335 -16.72 0.35 -12.03
CA GLU A 335 -18.08 0.59 -12.52
C GLU A 335 -18.51 2.05 -12.27
N THR A 336 -18.24 2.58 -11.08
CA THR A 336 -18.53 3.98 -10.70
C THR A 336 -17.73 4.97 -11.55
N ALA A 337 -16.45 4.68 -11.82
CA ALA A 337 -15.52 5.54 -12.53
C ALA A 337 -15.80 5.66 -14.04
N SER A 338 -16.54 4.72 -14.63
CA SER A 338 -16.58 4.50 -16.09
C SER A 338 -17.10 5.66 -16.95
N ASN A 339 -17.73 6.67 -16.35
CA ASN A 339 -18.28 7.82 -17.06
C ASN A 339 -17.56 9.15 -16.75
N HIS A 340 -16.51 9.13 -15.92
CA HIS A 340 -15.77 10.33 -15.59
C HIS A 340 -14.59 10.54 -16.56
N PRO A 341 -14.40 11.75 -17.14
CA PRO A 341 -13.41 11.99 -18.20
C PRO A 341 -11.96 11.71 -17.77
N PHE A 342 -11.67 11.89 -16.49
CA PHE A 342 -10.33 11.78 -15.89
C PHE A 342 -10.12 10.51 -15.07
N LEU A 343 -10.99 9.51 -15.23
CA LEU A 343 -10.82 8.18 -14.64
C LEU A 343 -10.72 7.15 -15.76
N VAL A 344 -9.96 6.08 -15.55
CA VAL A 344 -9.93 4.92 -16.46
C VAL A 344 -11.23 4.15 -16.30
N GLY A 345 -11.94 3.97 -17.43
CA GLY A 345 -13.22 3.26 -17.46
C GLY A 345 -13.08 1.74 -17.65
N LEU A 346 -14.11 1.02 -17.17
CA LEU A 346 -14.23 -0.42 -17.29
C LEU A 346 -15.10 -0.79 -18.49
N HIS A 347 -14.59 -1.69 -19.33
CA HIS A 347 -15.36 -2.31 -20.41
C HIS A 347 -16.09 -3.56 -19.93
N SER A 348 -15.37 -4.51 -19.34
CA SER A 348 -15.95 -5.78 -18.90
C SER A 348 -15.06 -6.50 -17.89
N CYS A 349 -15.67 -7.32 -17.04
CA CYS A 349 -14.98 -8.26 -16.18
C CYS A 349 -15.35 -9.68 -16.57
N PHE A 350 -14.36 -10.58 -16.56
CA PHE A 350 -14.58 -12.02 -16.72
C PHE A 350 -13.53 -12.82 -15.97
N GLN A 351 -13.75 -14.13 -15.83
CA GLN A 351 -12.87 -15.00 -15.07
C GLN A 351 -12.63 -16.33 -15.77
N THR A 352 -11.55 -16.98 -15.35
CA THR A 352 -11.23 -18.38 -15.62
C THR A 352 -11.02 -19.09 -14.28
N ASP A 353 -10.80 -20.40 -14.28
CA ASP A 353 -10.55 -21.17 -13.05
C ASP A 353 -9.37 -20.64 -12.23
N SER A 354 -8.40 -19.98 -12.87
CA SER A 354 -7.15 -19.52 -12.23
C SER A 354 -6.99 -18.00 -12.16
N ARG A 355 -7.81 -17.21 -12.87
CA ARG A 355 -7.57 -15.77 -13.06
C ARG A 355 -8.85 -14.95 -13.14
N LEU A 356 -8.72 -13.70 -12.70
CA LEU A 356 -9.68 -12.61 -12.90
C LEU A 356 -9.13 -11.63 -13.94
N PHE A 357 -10.01 -11.10 -14.78
CA PHE A 357 -9.68 -10.20 -15.88
C PHE A 357 -10.56 -8.96 -15.81
N PHE A 358 -9.93 -7.79 -15.76
CA PHE A 358 -10.57 -6.49 -15.95
C PHE A 358 -10.16 -5.96 -17.32
N VAL A 359 -11.10 -5.86 -18.25
CA VAL A 359 -10.92 -5.19 -19.55
C VAL A 359 -11.24 -3.72 -19.34
N ILE A 360 -10.24 -2.87 -19.51
CA ILE A 360 -10.29 -1.44 -19.20
C ILE A 360 -9.82 -0.64 -20.42
N GLU A 361 -10.16 0.65 -20.42
CA GLU A 361 -9.68 1.59 -21.42
C GLU A 361 -8.14 1.56 -21.56
N PHE A 362 -7.64 1.47 -22.80
CA PHE A 362 -6.22 1.62 -23.07
C PHE A 362 -5.84 3.10 -23.17
N VAL A 363 -4.89 3.54 -22.36
CA VAL A 363 -4.43 4.94 -22.29
C VAL A 363 -2.99 5.03 -22.81
N PRO A 364 -2.75 5.51 -24.04
CA PRO A 364 -1.48 5.30 -24.77
C PRO A 364 -0.35 6.29 -24.45
N GLY A 365 -0.61 7.43 -23.81
CA GLY A 365 0.38 8.49 -23.61
C GLY A 365 1.39 8.25 -22.49
N GLY A 366 1.36 7.07 -21.86
CA GLY A 366 2.16 6.71 -20.69
C GLY A 366 1.59 7.31 -19.41
N ASP A 367 2.45 7.58 -18.44
CA ASP A 367 2.10 8.10 -17.13
C ASP A 367 2.94 9.34 -16.75
N LEU A 368 2.51 10.05 -15.70
CA LEU A 368 3.23 11.22 -15.21
C LEU A 368 4.62 10.89 -14.68
N MET A 369 4.90 9.67 -14.19
CA MET A 369 6.25 9.28 -13.77
C MET A 369 7.19 9.28 -14.97
N TYR A 370 6.79 8.64 -16.07
CA TYR A 370 7.53 8.63 -17.32
C TYR A 370 7.73 10.04 -17.89
N HIS A 371 6.68 10.87 -17.81
CA HIS A 371 6.76 12.28 -18.23
C HIS A 371 7.78 13.07 -17.37
N MET A 372 7.75 12.89 -16.04
CA MET A 372 8.69 13.51 -15.10
C MET A 372 10.13 13.06 -15.32
N GLN A 373 10.36 11.78 -15.63
CA GLN A 373 11.71 11.28 -15.93
C GLN A 373 12.33 11.95 -17.15
N ARG A 374 11.52 12.26 -18.18
CA ARG A 374 11.96 12.96 -19.39
C ARG A 374 12.17 14.46 -19.18
N HIS A 375 11.26 15.13 -18.48
CA HIS A 375 11.29 16.59 -18.32
C HIS A 375 12.05 17.08 -17.07
N ARG A 376 12.33 16.18 -16.11
CA ARG A 376 12.90 16.43 -14.77
C ARG A 376 12.04 17.30 -13.86
N LYS A 377 11.46 18.38 -14.37
CA LYS A 377 10.60 19.32 -13.67
C LYS A 377 9.63 19.95 -14.67
N LEU A 378 8.38 20.11 -14.26
CA LEU A 378 7.34 20.76 -15.06
C LEU A 378 7.22 22.25 -14.72
N PRO A 379 6.89 23.10 -15.72
CA PRO A 379 6.43 24.46 -15.47
C PRO A 379 5.18 24.47 -14.59
N GLU A 380 4.99 25.55 -13.81
CA GLU A 380 3.82 25.69 -12.94
C GLU A 380 2.49 25.60 -13.71
N ASP A 381 2.46 26.06 -14.96
CA ASP A 381 1.26 25.99 -15.80
C ASP A 381 0.90 24.55 -16.18
N HIS A 382 1.89 23.68 -16.41
CA HIS A 382 1.67 22.26 -16.64
C HIS A 382 1.18 21.57 -15.36
N ALA A 383 1.87 21.82 -14.24
CA ALA A 383 1.47 21.28 -12.95
C ALA A 383 0.06 21.73 -12.57
N ARG A 384 -0.32 22.99 -12.85
CA ARG A 384 -1.66 23.51 -12.61
C ARG A 384 -2.71 22.79 -13.42
N PHE A 385 -2.48 22.57 -14.72
CA PHE A 385 -3.40 21.86 -15.59
C PHE A 385 -3.67 20.45 -15.05
N TYR A 386 -2.62 19.65 -14.84
CA TYR A 386 -2.77 18.27 -14.34
C TYR A 386 -3.38 18.19 -12.94
N SER A 387 -2.98 19.09 -12.03
CA SER A 387 -3.55 19.10 -10.68
C SER A 387 -5.03 19.44 -10.68
N ALA A 388 -5.48 20.32 -11.59
CA ALA A 388 -6.89 20.68 -11.70
C ALA A 388 -7.74 19.49 -12.18
N GLU A 389 -7.25 18.71 -13.16
CA GLU A 389 -7.93 17.48 -13.60
C GLU A 389 -7.97 16.41 -12.50
N ILE A 390 -6.87 16.24 -11.76
CA ILE A 390 -6.80 15.31 -10.62
C ILE A 390 -7.78 15.75 -9.51
N ILE A 391 -7.93 17.05 -9.24
CA ILE A 391 -8.91 17.55 -8.27
C ILE A 391 -10.33 17.14 -8.66
N LEU A 392 -10.70 17.28 -9.94
CA LEU A 392 -12.02 16.86 -10.42
C LEU A 392 -12.23 15.34 -10.28
N ALA A 393 -11.23 14.55 -10.67
CA ALA A 393 -11.26 13.09 -10.52
C ALA A 393 -11.43 12.64 -9.06
N LEU A 394 -10.63 13.20 -8.15
CA LEU A 394 -10.72 12.88 -6.72
C LEU A 394 -12.04 13.35 -6.11
N HIS A 395 -12.52 14.54 -6.47
CA HIS A 395 -13.78 15.05 -5.97
C HIS A 395 -14.96 14.16 -6.39
N PHE A 396 -14.97 13.67 -7.63
CA PHE A 396 -15.97 12.69 -8.09
C PHE A 396 -15.93 11.39 -7.26
N LEU A 397 -14.73 10.86 -6.98
CA LEU A 397 -14.59 9.69 -6.11
C LEU A 397 -15.08 9.96 -4.68
N HIS A 398 -14.72 11.10 -4.10
CA HIS A 398 -15.10 11.48 -2.72
C HIS A 398 -16.60 11.68 -2.58
N THR A 399 -17.24 12.35 -3.54
CA THR A 399 -18.71 12.50 -3.58
C THR A 399 -19.45 11.18 -3.79
N SER A 400 -18.79 10.20 -4.41
CA SER A 400 -19.26 8.81 -4.50
C SER A 400 -18.91 7.96 -3.27
N GLY A 401 -18.36 8.55 -2.22
CA GLY A 401 -18.00 7.85 -0.98
C GLY A 401 -16.77 6.95 -1.09
N ILE A 402 -15.84 7.28 -1.99
CA ILE A 402 -14.63 6.50 -2.29
C ILE A 402 -13.38 7.30 -1.95
N ILE A 403 -12.50 6.77 -1.09
CA ILE A 403 -11.13 7.28 -0.88
C ILE A 403 -10.19 6.52 -1.83
N TYR A 404 -9.34 7.21 -2.57
CA TYR A 404 -8.47 6.59 -3.59
C TYR A 404 -7.23 5.90 -3.00
N ARG A 405 -6.54 6.55 -2.05
CA ARG A 405 -5.43 6.04 -1.21
C ARG A 405 -4.13 5.60 -1.90
N ASP A 406 -4.04 5.65 -3.23
CA ASP A 406 -2.79 5.34 -3.95
C ASP A 406 -2.49 6.34 -5.09
N LEU A 407 -2.75 7.62 -4.86
CA LEU A 407 -2.32 8.68 -5.78
C LEU A 407 -0.79 8.80 -5.77
N LYS A 408 -0.19 8.60 -6.95
CA LYS A 408 1.25 8.74 -7.23
C LYS A 408 1.45 9.00 -8.72
N LEU A 409 2.64 9.46 -9.10
CA LEU A 409 2.97 9.78 -10.50
C LEU A 409 2.70 8.61 -11.47
N ASP A 410 2.99 7.37 -11.07
CA ASP A 410 2.78 6.17 -11.90
C ASP A 410 1.30 5.84 -12.15
N ASN A 411 0.41 6.28 -11.24
CA ASN A 411 -1.03 6.00 -11.33
C ASN A 411 -1.83 7.13 -12.02
N VAL A 412 -1.14 8.16 -12.52
CA VAL A 412 -1.75 9.23 -13.33
C VAL A 412 -1.33 9.03 -14.78
N LEU A 413 -2.18 8.37 -15.56
CA LEU A 413 -1.96 8.12 -16.98
C LEU A 413 -2.23 9.38 -17.80
N ILE A 414 -1.68 9.45 -19.02
CA ILE A 414 -1.91 10.53 -19.97
C ILE A 414 -2.53 9.94 -21.24
N ASP A 415 -3.69 10.43 -21.66
CA ASP A 415 -4.34 9.98 -22.90
C ASP A 415 -3.67 10.54 -24.16
N SER A 416 -4.12 10.10 -25.34
CA SER A 416 -3.53 10.52 -26.63
C SER A 416 -3.63 12.05 -26.89
N SER A 417 -4.54 12.75 -26.23
CA SER A 417 -4.73 14.19 -26.35
C SER A 417 -3.92 14.99 -25.33
N GLY A 418 -3.41 14.34 -24.28
CA GLY A 418 -2.61 14.95 -23.21
C GLY A 418 -3.36 15.18 -21.89
N HIS A 419 -4.60 14.71 -21.75
CA HIS A 419 -5.37 14.79 -20.50
C HIS A 419 -5.05 13.61 -19.58
N ILE A 420 -5.21 13.80 -18.27
CA ILE A 420 -4.93 12.73 -17.31
C ILE A 420 -6.08 11.73 -17.16
N LYS A 421 -5.75 10.50 -16.77
CA LYS A 421 -6.68 9.51 -16.23
C LYS A 421 -6.08 8.79 -15.03
N LEU A 422 -6.78 8.80 -13.89
CA LEU A 422 -6.38 7.98 -12.74
C LEU A 422 -6.68 6.50 -13.01
N THR A 423 -5.80 5.62 -12.55
CA THR A 423 -5.91 4.17 -12.71
C THR A 423 -5.65 3.42 -11.39
N ASP A 424 -5.65 2.09 -11.41
CA ASP A 424 -5.30 1.22 -10.28
C ASP A 424 -6.11 1.47 -8.99
N TYR A 425 -7.39 1.07 -9.00
CA TYR A 425 -8.32 1.26 -7.87
C TYR A 425 -8.20 0.18 -6.78
N GLY A 426 -7.22 -0.71 -6.85
CA GLY A 426 -7.04 -1.83 -5.92
C GLY A 426 -6.74 -1.43 -4.47
N MET A 427 -6.48 -0.15 -4.20
CA MET A 427 -6.28 0.41 -2.86
C MET A 427 -7.45 1.26 -2.38
N CYS A 428 -8.51 1.43 -3.17
CA CYS A 428 -9.63 2.28 -2.81
C CYS A 428 -10.34 1.81 -1.53
N LYS A 429 -11.05 2.73 -0.88
CA LYS A 429 -12.01 2.42 0.17
C LYS A 429 -13.35 3.05 -0.18
N GLU A 430 -14.34 2.22 -0.45
CA GLU A 430 -15.72 2.63 -0.69
C GLU A 430 -16.54 2.71 0.62
N ASN A 431 -17.78 3.17 0.48
CA ASN A 431 -18.78 3.31 1.55
C ASN A 431 -18.33 4.26 2.68
N ILE A 432 -17.66 5.35 2.32
CA ILE A 432 -17.27 6.43 3.25
C ILE A 432 -18.28 7.56 3.14
N GLY A 433 -19.20 7.64 4.10
CA GLY A 433 -20.14 8.75 4.21
C GLY A 433 -19.52 10.03 4.80
N PRO A 434 -20.28 11.13 4.86
CA PRO A 434 -19.83 12.37 5.47
C PRO A 434 -19.43 12.17 6.94
N GLY A 435 -18.16 12.38 7.25
CA GLY A 435 -17.59 12.21 8.60
C GLY A 435 -17.13 10.79 8.93
N ASP A 436 -17.45 9.80 8.10
CA ASP A 436 -16.93 8.43 8.26
C ASP A 436 -15.42 8.40 8.06
N ARG A 437 -14.77 7.45 8.75
CA ARG A 437 -13.32 7.27 8.69
C ARG A 437 -12.95 5.80 8.57
N THR A 438 -11.77 5.56 8.04
CA THR A 438 -11.13 4.25 7.94
C THR A 438 -9.73 4.30 8.55
N ASN A 439 -9.07 3.15 8.69
CA ASN A 439 -7.77 3.08 9.38
C ASN A 439 -6.82 2.01 8.87
N THR A 440 -7.05 1.49 7.66
CA THR A 440 -6.11 0.56 7.05
C THR A 440 -4.79 1.28 6.78
N PHE A 441 -3.66 0.73 7.22
CA PHE A 441 -2.36 1.27 6.84
C PHE A 441 -2.04 0.81 5.42
N CYS A 442 -2.13 1.71 4.44
CA CYS A 442 -1.90 1.43 3.03
C CYS A 442 -1.41 2.69 2.30
N GLY A 443 -1.08 2.52 1.02
CA GLY A 443 -0.54 3.57 0.15
C GLY A 443 0.95 3.37 -0.14
N THR A 444 1.44 4.14 -1.11
CA THR A 444 2.85 4.14 -1.51
C THR A 444 3.67 5.02 -0.55
N PRO A 445 4.80 4.54 0.03
CA PRO A 445 5.50 5.18 1.16
C PRO A 445 5.71 6.70 1.05
N ASN A 446 6.10 7.20 -0.12
CA ASN A 446 6.39 8.63 -0.35
C ASN A 446 5.12 9.52 -0.32
N TYR A 447 3.94 8.94 -0.48
CA TYR A 447 2.65 9.65 -0.55
C TYR A 447 1.76 9.41 0.68
N ILE A 448 2.18 8.56 1.63
CA ILE A 448 1.40 8.26 2.83
C ILE A 448 1.25 9.54 3.67
N ALA A 449 0.01 9.86 4.05
CA ALA A 449 -0.31 11.03 4.84
C ALA A 449 0.11 10.88 6.32
N PRO A 450 0.45 11.98 7.02
CA PRO A 450 0.91 11.93 8.41
C PRO A 450 -0.09 11.26 9.36
N GLU A 451 -1.40 11.45 9.16
CA GLU A 451 -2.44 10.82 9.97
C GLU A 451 -2.43 9.28 9.85
N ILE A 452 -2.11 8.72 8.67
CA ILE A 452 -1.95 7.27 8.48
C ILE A 452 -0.73 6.77 9.26
N LEU A 453 0.39 7.51 9.22
CA LEU A 453 1.62 7.15 9.92
C LEU A 453 1.48 7.23 11.45
N ARG A 454 0.68 8.17 11.95
CA ARG A 454 0.27 8.23 13.37
C ARG A 454 -0.76 7.16 13.74
N GLY A 455 -1.31 6.46 12.73
CA GLY A 455 -2.38 5.47 12.82
C GLY A 455 -3.68 6.01 13.42
N GLU A 456 -3.97 7.26 13.08
CA GLU A 456 -5.26 7.91 13.30
C GLU A 456 -6.30 7.36 12.31
N ASP A 457 -7.58 7.41 12.68
CA ASP A 457 -8.65 7.19 11.70
C ASP A 457 -8.67 8.37 10.72
N TYR A 458 -8.77 8.09 9.42
CA TYR A 458 -8.66 9.06 8.34
C TYR A 458 -9.81 8.95 7.34
N GLY A 459 -10.06 10.04 6.60
CA GLY A 459 -11.05 10.09 5.52
C GLY A 459 -10.41 10.53 4.21
N PHE A 460 -11.13 11.33 3.43
CA PHE A 460 -10.69 11.88 2.13
C PHE A 460 -9.40 12.74 2.21
N SER A 461 -9.01 13.20 3.41
CA SER A 461 -7.85 14.07 3.63
C SER A 461 -6.54 13.52 3.08
N VAL A 462 -6.41 12.18 3.04
CA VAL A 462 -5.18 11.50 2.62
C VAL A 462 -4.90 11.66 1.13
N ASP A 463 -5.95 11.75 0.30
CA ASP A 463 -5.81 11.96 -1.14
C ASP A 463 -5.35 13.39 -1.46
N TRP A 464 -5.83 14.37 -0.69
CA TRP A 464 -5.39 15.77 -0.82
C TRP A 464 -3.94 15.97 -0.38
N TRP A 465 -3.47 15.23 0.63
CA TRP A 465 -2.04 15.18 0.96
C TRP A 465 -1.21 14.61 -0.19
N ALA A 466 -1.63 13.46 -0.74
CA ALA A 466 -0.94 12.82 -1.83
C ALA A 466 -0.88 13.72 -3.08
N LEU A 467 -1.96 14.47 -3.36
CA LEU A 467 -1.95 15.50 -4.41
C LEU A 467 -0.92 16.60 -4.11
N GLY A 468 -0.80 17.06 -2.87
CA GLY A 468 0.24 18.00 -2.46
C GLY A 468 1.65 17.49 -2.72
N VAL A 469 1.92 16.20 -2.46
CA VAL A 469 3.21 15.56 -2.73
C VAL A 469 3.46 15.49 -4.24
N LEU A 470 2.48 15.04 -5.01
CA LEU A 470 2.55 14.94 -6.48
C LEU A 470 2.77 16.32 -7.12
N MET A 471 2.07 17.35 -6.66
CA MET A 471 2.27 18.75 -7.07
C MET A 471 3.69 19.24 -6.77
N TYR A 472 4.24 18.90 -5.60
CA TYR A 472 5.61 19.25 -5.25
C TYR A 472 6.58 18.59 -6.22
N GLU A 473 6.41 17.29 -6.48
CA GLU A 473 7.28 16.55 -7.40
C GLU A 473 7.25 17.14 -8.80
N MET A 474 6.06 17.45 -9.34
CA MET A 474 5.93 18.10 -10.65
C MET A 474 6.70 19.42 -10.71
N MET A 475 6.54 20.29 -9.72
CA MET A 475 7.09 21.65 -9.75
C MET A 475 8.54 21.75 -9.25
N ALA A 476 9.00 20.83 -8.41
CA ALA A 476 10.35 20.83 -7.84
C ALA A 476 11.29 19.82 -8.52
N GLY A 477 10.75 18.81 -9.18
CA GLY A 477 11.49 17.72 -9.85
C GLY A 477 12.08 16.68 -8.91
N ARG A 478 11.61 16.62 -7.65
CA ARG A 478 12.06 15.70 -6.60
C ARG A 478 11.00 15.56 -5.52
N SER A 479 11.11 14.55 -4.65
CA SER A 479 10.20 14.39 -3.51
C SER A 479 10.37 15.54 -2.51
N PRO A 480 9.28 16.01 -1.84
CA PRO A 480 9.39 16.93 -0.70
C PRO A 480 10.15 16.34 0.49
N PHE A 481 10.31 15.01 0.52
CA PHE A 481 10.97 14.26 1.58
C PHE A 481 12.39 13.81 1.20
N ASP A 482 12.87 14.16 -0.01
CA ASP A 482 14.26 13.94 -0.41
C ASP A 482 15.17 14.82 0.44
N VAL A 483 15.61 14.28 1.56
CA VAL A 483 16.72 14.81 2.32
C VAL A 483 17.95 14.38 1.55
N VAL A 484 18.48 15.30 0.72
CA VAL A 484 19.75 15.10 0.02
C VAL A 484 20.71 14.45 1.00
N ALA A 485 21.17 13.24 0.66
CA ALA A 485 22.21 12.48 1.35
C ALA A 485 23.49 13.33 1.38
N MET A 486 23.51 14.35 2.23
CA MET A 486 24.63 15.27 2.40
C MET A 486 25.72 14.62 3.25
N ASN A 487 25.39 13.52 3.93
CA ASN A 487 26.33 12.68 4.65
C ASN A 487 26.07 11.25 4.17
N GLY A 488 27.11 10.55 3.69
CA GLY A 488 27.04 9.19 3.13
C GLY A 488 26.70 8.10 4.16
N ASP A 489 25.74 8.34 5.04
CA ASP A 489 25.19 7.35 5.96
C ASP A 489 24.07 6.58 5.26
N THR A 490 24.29 5.28 5.09
CA THR A 490 23.46 4.32 4.36
C THR A 490 22.07 4.08 4.95
N ASP A 491 21.81 4.47 6.21
CA ASP A 491 20.53 4.26 6.91
C ASP A 491 19.38 5.17 6.41
N GLN A 492 19.71 6.21 5.64
CA GLN A 492 18.73 7.18 5.13
C GLN A 492 17.80 6.62 4.05
N ASN A 493 18.02 5.39 3.58
CA ASN A 493 17.21 4.72 2.56
C ASN A 493 16.14 3.77 3.16
N SER A 494 15.90 3.79 4.47
CA SER A 494 14.85 2.99 5.10
C SER A 494 13.47 3.67 5.05
N GLU A 495 12.40 2.87 4.90
CA GLU A 495 11.01 3.37 4.95
C GLU A 495 10.70 4.03 6.30
N ASP A 496 11.25 3.50 7.40
CA ASP A 496 11.05 4.04 8.74
C ASP A 496 11.63 5.47 8.87
N TYR A 497 12.80 5.72 8.28
CA TYR A 497 13.39 7.07 8.24
C TYR A 497 12.56 8.02 7.37
N LEU A 498 12.05 7.56 6.22
CA LEU A 498 11.12 8.34 5.40
C LEU A 498 9.86 8.71 6.19
N PHE A 499 9.29 7.78 6.96
CA PHE A 499 8.11 8.04 7.77
C PHE A 499 8.38 9.06 8.88
N GLU A 500 9.55 9.00 9.53
CA GLU A 500 10.01 10.03 10.48
C GLU A 500 10.11 11.41 9.80
N ILE A 501 10.69 11.48 8.60
CA ILE A 501 10.78 12.73 7.82
C ILE A 501 9.38 13.29 7.51
N ILE A 502 8.44 12.45 7.07
CA ILE A 502 7.07 12.87 6.75
C ILE A 502 6.39 13.47 7.99
N LEU A 503 6.54 12.81 9.14
CA LEU A 503 5.93 13.20 10.41
C LEU A 503 6.52 14.47 11.01
N GLU A 504 7.85 14.58 11.05
CA GLU A 504 8.53 15.58 11.87
C GLU A 504 9.08 16.74 11.06
N LYS A 505 9.59 16.49 9.85
CA LYS A 505 10.34 17.49 9.11
C LYS A 505 9.42 18.52 8.46
N GLN A 506 9.75 19.79 8.64
CA GLN A 506 9.08 20.86 7.90
C GLN A 506 9.47 20.81 6.41
N ILE A 507 8.47 20.75 5.54
CA ILE A 507 8.67 20.74 4.09
C ILE A 507 9.14 22.13 3.65
N ARG A 508 10.28 22.18 2.95
CA ARG A 508 10.84 23.42 2.41
C ARG A 508 10.44 23.59 0.95
N ILE A 509 9.64 24.61 0.68
CA ILE A 509 9.25 24.99 -0.68
C ILE A 509 10.43 25.67 -1.38
N PRO A 510 10.85 25.25 -2.59
CA PRO A 510 11.92 25.90 -3.33
C PRO A 510 11.63 27.37 -3.60
N ARG A 511 12.63 28.25 -3.38
CA ARG A 511 12.54 29.70 -3.65
C ARG A 511 12.29 30.05 -5.12
N SER A 512 12.49 29.09 -6.03
CA SER A 512 12.20 29.23 -7.46
C SER A 512 10.72 29.15 -7.81
N LEU A 513 9.86 28.68 -6.89
CA LEU A 513 8.42 28.60 -7.11
C LEU A 513 7.75 29.93 -6.78
N SER A 514 6.69 30.25 -7.51
CA SER A 514 5.89 31.44 -7.30
C SER A 514 5.23 31.43 -5.92
N VAL A 515 4.85 32.61 -5.43
CA VAL A 515 4.10 32.75 -4.17
C VAL A 515 2.80 31.95 -4.21
N LYS A 516 2.16 31.87 -5.38
CA LYS A 516 0.93 31.09 -5.60
C LYS A 516 1.19 29.59 -5.47
N ALA A 517 2.24 29.08 -6.14
CA ALA A 517 2.65 27.68 -6.04
C ALA A 517 3.05 27.30 -4.61
N ALA A 518 3.77 28.18 -3.92
CA ALA A 518 4.11 27.97 -2.51
C ALA A 518 2.86 27.95 -1.61
N GLY A 519 1.86 28.79 -1.91
CA GLY A 519 0.60 28.84 -1.19
C GLY A 519 -0.21 27.54 -1.30
N ILE A 520 -0.42 27.04 -2.53
CA ILE A 520 -1.19 25.81 -2.74
C ILE A 520 -0.48 24.59 -2.12
N LEU A 521 0.86 24.50 -2.26
CA LEU A 521 1.63 23.40 -1.68
C LEU A 521 1.53 23.39 -0.15
N ARG A 522 1.61 24.56 0.51
CA ARG A 522 1.42 24.65 1.97
C ARG A 522 0.01 24.25 2.41
N GLY A 523 -1.00 24.54 1.59
CA GLY A 523 -2.38 24.15 1.85
C GLY A 523 -2.55 22.63 1.86
N PHE A 524 -2.11 21.95 0.80
CA PHE A 524 -2.22 20.49 0.69
C PHE A 524 -1.27 19.72 1.62
N LEU A 525 -0.05 20.23 1.81
CA LEU A 525 0.98 19.58 2.64
C LEU A 525 0.90 20.00 4.12
N ASN A 526 -0.28 20.37 4.60
CA ASN A 526 -0.51 20.58 6.02
C ASN A 526 -0.55 19.21 6.75
N LYS A 527 0.25 19.07 7.81
CA LYS A 527 0.36 17.82 8.59
C LYS A 527 -0.85 17.54 9.48
N PHE A 528 -1.72 18.53 9.67
CA PHE A 528 -3.00 18.41 10.37
C PHE A 528 -4.13 18.40 9.33
N PRO A 529 -4.89 17.29 9.20
CA PRO A 529 -5.90 17.15 8.17
C PRO A 529 -7.03 18.19 8.28
N GLU A 530 -7.38 18.63 9.49
CA GLU A 530 -8.40 19.66 9.75
C GLU A 530 -8.06 21.04 9.17
N ASP A 531 -6.76 21.36 9.06
CA ASP A 531 -6.26 22.62 8.50
C ASP A 531 -5.75 22.45 7.05
N ARG A 532 -5.95 21.26 6.46
CA ARG A 532 -5.49 20.94 5.11
C ARG A 532 -6.50 21.41 4.07
N LEU A 533 -5.99 22.00 2.99
CA LEU A 533 -6.83 22.41 1.86
C LEU A 533 -7.59 21.20 1.30
N GLY A 534 -8.89 21.39 1.02
CA GLY A 534 -9.78 20.33 0.52
C GLY A 534 -10.43 19.48 1.61
N CYS A 535 -10.13 19.72 2.89
CA CYS A 535 -10.63 18.89 4.01
C CYS A 535 -11.83 19.50 4.77
N ASN A 536 -12.59 20.40 4.14
CA ASN A 536 -13.88 20.81 4.67
C ASN A 536 -14.84 19.60 4.67
N LEU A 537 -15.70 19.48 5.69
CA LEU A 537 -16.71 18.41 5.76
C LEU A 537 -17.72 18.50 4.62
N ASP A 538 -18.02 19.70 4.15
CA ASP A 538 -18.83 19.92 2.95
C ASP A 538 -17.92 19.87 1.72
N LEU A 539 -18.11 18.82 0.90
CA LEU A 539 -17.27 18.56 -0.27
C LEU A 539 -17.42 19.63 -1.36
N GLU A 540 -18.57 20.31 -1.46
CA GLU A 540 -18.77 21.39 -2.42
C GLU A 540 -18.05 22.66 -1.98
N ILE A 541 -18.08 22.96 -0.67
CA ILE A 541 -17.29 24.06 -0.12
C ILE A 541 -15.79 23.75 -0.28
N ALA A 542 -15.35 22.53 0.04
CA ALA A 542 -13.98 22.09 -0.15
C ALA A 542 -13.51 22.26 -1.61
N LEU A 543 -14.33 21.82 -2.57
CA LEU A 543 -14.03 21.99 -3.99
C LEU A 543 -13.93 23.48 -4.36
N ASN A 544 -14.89 24.29 -3.94
CA ASN A 544 -14.89 25.72 -4.22
C ASN A 544 -13.68 26.44 -3.62
N ASP A 545 -13.22 26.07 -2.44
CA ASP A 545 -12.00 26.62 -1.82
C ASP A 545 -10.75 26.30 -2.67
N MET A 546 -10.67 25.07 -3.20
CA MET A 546 -9.60 24.68 -4.13
C MET A 546 -9.71 25.44 -5.46
N LYS A 547 -10.90 25.52 -6.06
CA LYS A 547 -11.15 26.24 -7.32
C LYS A 547 -10.78 27.72 -7.23
N ASN A 548 -11.04 28.34 -6.08
CA ASN A 548 -10.78 29.76 -5.83
C ASN A 548 -9.37 30.05 -5.26
N ASN A 549 -8.55 29.04 -5.03
CA ASN A 549 -7.17 29.23 -4.59
C ASN A 549 -6.40 30.07 -5.62
N ALA A 550 -5.53 30.98 -5.17
CA ALA A 550 -4.77 31.89 -6.03
C ALA A 550 -3.92 31.21 -7.11
N PHE A 551 -3.56 29.93 -6.92
CA PHE A 551 -2.85 29.12 -7.91
C PHE A 551 -3.72 28.75 -9.11
N PHE A 552 -5.01 28.48 -8.91
CA PHE A 552 -5.96 28.10 -9.98
C PHE A 552 -6.82 29.27 -10.45
N LYS A 553 -7.18 30.17 -9.54
CA LYS A 553 -8.06 31.31 -9.79
C LYS A 553 -7.54 32.17 -10.94
N ASN A 554 -8.43 32.47 -11.89
CA ASN A 554 -8.18 33.21 -13.14
C ASN A 554 -7.26 32.50 -14.15
N HIS A 555 -6.91 31.23 -13.93
CA HIS A 555 -6.05 30.45 -14.84
C HIS A 555 -6.73 29.19 -15.37
N ILE A 556 -7.73 28.66 -14.66
CA ILE A 556 -8.50 27.49 -15.04
C ILE A 556 -9.99 27.87 -15.11
N ASP A 557 -10.60 27.59 -16.26
CA ASP A 557 -12.04 27.50 -16.39
C ASP A 557 -12.43 26.05 -16.08
N TRP A 558 -13.08 25.82 -14.94
CA TRP A 558 -13.32 24.47 -14.44
C TRP A 558 -14.39 23.72 -15.24
N GLU A 559 -15.36 24.42 -15.82
CA GLU A 559 -16.41 23.81 -16.64
C GLU A 559 -15.83 23.38 -18.00
N MET A 560 -15.03 24.26 -18.62
CA MET A 560 -14.32 23.90 -19.85
C MET A 560 -13.28 22.80 -19.61
N LEU A 561 -12.61 22.78 -18.45
CA LEU A 561 -11.66 21.73 -18.11
C LEU A 561 -12.37 20.38 -18.02
N GLU A 562 -13.45 20.28 -17.23
CA GLU A 562 -14.25 19.06 -17.04
C GLU A 562 -14.82 18.55 -18.37
N ALA A 563 -15.23 19.45 -19.26
CA ALA A 563 -15.69 19.12 -20.62
C ALA A 563 -14.54 18.78 -21.60
N LYS A 564 -13.28 18.73 -21.15
CA LYS A 564 -12.06 18.53 -21.96
C LYS A 564 -11.92 19.51 -23.13
N GLN A 565 -12.34 20.76 -22.92
CA GLN A 565 -12.28 21.84 -23.91
C GLN A 565 -11.04 22.73 -23.77
N ILE A 566 -10.27 22.56 -22.69
CA ILE A 566 -8.98 23.22 -22.52
C ILE A 566 -7.89 22.36 -23.16
N GLN A 567 -7.13 22.94 -24.08
CA GLN A 567 -6.01 22.26 -24.73
C GLN A 567 -4.92 21.88 -23.71
N PRO A 568 -4.52 20.60 -23.62
CA PRO A 568 -3.44 20.18 -22.73
C PRO A 568 -2.09 20.84 -23.07
N PRO A 569 -1.25 21.10 -22.06
CA PRO A 569 0.04 21.77 -22.24
C PRO A 569 1.12 20.86 -22.86
N TYR A 570 0.85 19.56 -22.95
CA TYR A 570 1.73 18.56 -23.53
C TYR A 570 0.92 17.64 -24.42
N ASN A 571 1.44 17.38 -25.63
CA ASN A 571 0.93 16.35 -26.52
C ASN A 571 1.92 15.17 -26.48
N PRO A 572 1.49 13.96 -26.09
CA PRO A 572 2.36 12.79 -26.06
C PRO A 572 2.91 12.38 -27.43
N ASN A 573 2.31 12.84 -28.53
CA ASN A 573 2.70 12.47 -29.90
C ASN A 573 2.50 10.97 -30.18
N VAL A 574 1.34 10.45 -29.75
CA VAL A 574 0.88 9.08 -30.02
C VAL A 574 0.63 8.90 -31.52
N GLN A 575 1.26 7.88 -32.12
CA GLN A 575 1.23 7.61 -33.56
C GLN A 575 0.05 6.72 -33.99
N SER A 576 -0.47 5.90 -33.08
CA SER A 576 -1.61 5.01 -33.32
C SER A 576 -2.32 4.63 -32.03
N ASP A 577 -3.50 4.04 -32.13
CA ASP A 577 -4.24 3.43 -31.01
C ASP A 577 -3.48 2.29 -30.32
N ARG A 578 -2.47 1.72 -30.98
CA ARG A 578 -1.59 0.67 -30.45
C ARG A 578 -0.26 1.17 -29.95
N ASP A 579 -0.02 2.48 -29.94
CA ASP A 579 1.30 3.02 -29.64
C ASP A 579 1.81 2.58 -28.26
N LEU A 580 3.07 2.17 -28.22
CA LEU A 580 3.77 1.68 -27.04
C LEU A 580 5.03 2.50 -26.71
N GLN A 581 5.29 3.61 -27.43
CA GLN A 581 6.47 4.46 -27.25
C GLN A 581 6.66 4.96 -25.81
N HIS A 582 5.56 5.09 -25.07
CA HIS A 582 5.53 5.66 -23.72
C HIS A 582 5.54 4.60 -22.61
N PHE A 583 5.62 3.32 -22.96
CA PHE A 583 5.67 2.22 -22.01
C PHE A 583 7.11 1.73 -21.83
N ASP A 584 7.42 1.21 -20.64
CA ASP A 584 8.74 0.65 -20.36
C ASP A 584 9.00 -0.58 -21.24
N LYS A 585 10.12 -0.54 -21.97
CA LYS A 585 10.57 -1.64 -22.84
C LYS A 585 10.71 -2.95 -22.10
N GLN A 586 11.01 -2.90 -20.80
CA GLN A 586 11.07 -4.09 -19.97
C GLN A 586 9.76 -4.89 -19.98
N PHE A 587 8.62 -4.22 -20.15
CA PHE A 587 7.32 -4.87 -20.28
C PHE A 587 6.99 -5.15 -21.74
N THR A 588 7.16 -4.18 -22.63
CA THR A 588 6.74 -4.34 -24.03
C THR A 588 7.55 -5.39 -24.81
N ASP A 589 8.74 -5.74 -24.34
CA ASP A 589 9.57 -6.82 -24.88
C ASP A 589 9.15 -8.21 -24.34
N GLU A 590 8.28 -8.28 -23.32
CA GLU A 590 7.74 -9.54 -22.79
C GLU A 590 6.62 -10.06 -23.70
N ALA A 591 6.67 -11.35 -24.05
CA ALA A 591 5.58 -11.98 -24.78
C ALA A 591 4.26 -11.91 -23.95
N PRO A 592 3.09 -11.70 -24.59
CA PRO A 592 1.79 -11.61 -23.93
C PRO A 592 1.26 -12.96 -23.42
N ASN A 593 2.14 -13.90 -23.09
CA ASN A 593 1.78 -15.22 -22.60
C ASN A 593 1.35 -15.16 -21.13
N LEU A 594 0.29 -15.91 -20.80
CA LEU A 594 -0.07 -16.19 -19.42
C LEU A 594 0.78 -17.34 -18.90
N THR A 595 1.20 -17.27 -17.63
CA THR A 595 1.89 -18.40 -16.99
C THR A 595 1.02 -19.65 -17.07
N ILE A 596 1.60 -20.80 -17.38
CA ILE A 596 0.88 -22.07 -17.34
C ILE A 596 0.39 -22.32 -15.91
N ASP A 597 -0.86 -22.78 -15.79
CA ASP A 597 -1.45 -23.06 -14.48
C ASP A 597 -1.00 -24.39 -13.92
N ASP A 598 -0.86 -24.44 -12.59
CA ASP A 598 -0.70 -25.69 -11.85
C ASP A 598 -2.10 -26.22 -11.47
N PRO A 599 -2.52 -27.38 -12.02
CA PRO A 599 -3.83 -27.97 -11.71
C PRO A 599 -4.03 -28.20 -10.21
N ASN A 600 -2.96 -28.48 -9.46
CA ASN A 600 -3.06 -28.71 -8.01
C ASN A 600 -3.35 -27.42 -7.24
N VAL A 601 -2.90 -26.28 -7.77
CA VAL A 601 -3.21 -24.98 -7.18
C VAL A 601 -4.64 -24.59 -7.52
N ILE A 602 -5.06 -24.76 -8.79
CA ILE A 602 -6.45 -24.48 -9.21
C ILE A 602 -7.46 -25.26 -8.38
N ALA A 603 -7.20 -26.55 -8.15
CA ALA A 603 -8.11 -27.42 -7.39
C ALA A 603 -8.30 -26.99 -5.92
N ARG A 604 -7.45 -26.12 -5.38
CA ARG A 604 -7.55 -25.58 -4.01
C ARG A 604 -8.26 -24.23 -3.94
N ILE A 605 -8.54 -23.60 -5.08
CA ILE A 605 -9.21 -22.31 -5.15
C ILE A 605 -10.71 -22.55 -4.98
N ASP A 606 -11.31 -21.94 -3.96
CA ASP A 606 -12.75 -21.89 -3.84
C ASP A 606 -13.31 -20.97 -4.95
N GLN A 607 -14.01 -21.57 -5.92
CA GLN A 607 -14.55 -20.82 -7.05
C GLN A 607 -15.80 -20.02 -6.67
N THR A 608 -16.47 -20.39 -5.56
CA THR A 608 -17.73 -19.75 -5.14
C THR A 608 -17.51 -18.31 -4.68
N GLU A 609 -16.33 -18.00 -4.14
CA GLU A 609 -15.89 -16.65 -3.74
C GLU A 609 -15.82 -15.66 -4.91
N PHE A 610 -15.80 -16.14 -6.15
CA PHE A 610 -15.73 -15.31 -7.35
C PHE A 610 -17.02 -15.33 -8.17
N GLU A 611 -18.10 -15.94 -7.67
CA GLU A 611 -19.40 -15.89 -8.35
C GLU A 611 -19.90 -14.44 -8.48
N GLY A 612 -20.43 -14.09 -9.65
CA GLY A 612 -20.88 -12.73 -9.95
C GLY A 612 -19.76 -11.75 -10.32
N PHE A 613 -18.52 -12.22 -10.51
CA PHE A 613 -17.43 -11.38 -11.00
C PHE A 613 -17.69 -10.86 -12.42
N GLU A 614 -18.39 -11.61 -13.26
CA GLU A 614 -18.68 -11.22 -14.64
C GLU A 614 -19.48 -9.91 -14.71
N TYR A 615 -19.04 -9.01 -15.58
CA TYR A 615 -19.67 -7.72 -15.82
C TYR A 615 -19.40 -7.28 -17.26
N VAL A 616 -20.35 -6.57 -17.87
CA VAL A 616 -20.12 -5.88 -19.14
C VAL A 616 -20.77 -4.51 -19.04
N ASN A 617 -20.01 -3.47 -19.37
CA ASN A 617 -20.47 -2.09 -19.28
C ASN A 617 -21.56 -1.82 -20.32
N PRO A 618 -22.81 -1.53 -19.89
CA PRO A 618 -23.93 -1.37 -20.80
C PRO A 618 -23.78 -0.18 -21.76
N LEU A 619 -23.03 0.86 -21.35
CA LEU A 619 -22.83 2.07 -22.15
C LEU A 619 -21.80 1.87 -23.27
N LEU A 620 -20.84 0.95 -23.07
CA LEU A 620 -19.84 0.61 -24.08
C LEU A 620 -20.38 -0.45 -25.06
N MET A 621 -21.18 -1.41 -24.59
CA MET A 621 -21.84 -2.41 -25.47
C MET A 621 -22.74 -1.77 -26.52
N ALA A 622 -23.44 -0.68 -26.18
CA ALA A 622 -24.33 0.01 -27.12
C ALA A 622 -23.59 0.53 -28.38
N LYS A 623 -22.28 0.78 -28.28
CA LYS A 623 -21.44 1.13 -29.44
C LYS A 623 -21.05 -0.11 -30.27
N GLU A 624 -20.90 -1.28 -29.63
CA GLU A 624 -20.50 -2.52 -30.30
C GLU A 624 -21.65 -3.25 -31.01
N ASP A 625 -22.88 -3.12 -30.50
CA ASP A 625 -24.09 -3.66 -31.13
C ASP A 625 -24.57 -2.80 -32.32
N SER A 626 -24.05 -1.58 -32.46
CA SER A 626 -24.23 -0.73 -33.65
C SER A 626 -23.27 -1.04 -34.81
N VAL A 627 -22.36 -2.02 -34.64
CA VAL A 627 -21.43 -2.53 -35.66
C VAL A 627 -21.77 -3.97 -36.03
#